data_AF-U2ZJF2-F1
#
_entry.id   AF-U2ZJF2-F1
#
_cell.length_a   1.000
_cell.length_b   1.000
_cell.length_c   1.000
_cell.angle_alpha   90.00
_cell.angle_beta   90.00
_cell.angle_gamma   90.00
#
_symmetry.space_group_name_H-M   'P 1'
#
loop_
_entity.id
_entity.type
_entity.pdbx_description
1 polymer ?
#
loop_
_entity_poly.entity_id
_entity_poly.type
_entity_poly.pdbx_seq_one_letter_code
_entity_poly.pdbx_strand_id
1 'polypeptide(L)' 'MEKLVTDITYLYFGNCKLYLSSVIDLYNRDMVAYTISDCQDTDFVLDTLNQLELPKG' A
#
# COMPACT_ATOMS: atom_id res chain seq x y z
N MET A 1 -6.00 6.09 19.26
CA MET A 1 -6.35 4.99 18.34
C MET A 1 -5.75 5.38 17.02
N GLU A 2 -4.94 4.52 16.41
CA GLU A 2 -4.46 4.70 15.04
C GLU A 2 -5.34 3.83 14.15
N LYS A 3 -5.77 4.36 13.00
CA LYS A 3 -6.67 3.67 12.08
C LYS A 3 -6.04 3.73 10.70
N LEU A 4 -5.31 2.67 10.41
CA LEU A 4 -4.71 2.45 9.11
C LEU A 4 -5.72 1.77 8.20
N VAL A 5 -5.77 2.20 6.94
CA VAL A 5 -6.55 1.57 5.88
C VAL A 5 -5.64 1.25 4.72
N THR A 6 -5.80 0.05 4.17
CA THR A 6 -5.12 -0.38 2.94
C THR A 6 -6.04 -0.21 1.75
N ASP A 7 -5.51 0.29 0.64
CA ASP A 7 -6.21 0.35 -0.65
C ASP A 7 -5.30 -0.14 -1.77
N ILE A 8 -5.89 -0.74 -2.81
CA ILE A 8 -5.18 -1.16 -4.03
C ILE A 8 -5.85 -0.50 -5.23
N THR A 9 -5.05 0.22 -6.01
CA THR A 9 -5.50 0.90 -7.23
C THR A 9 -4.59 0.61 -8.41
N TYR A 10 -5.00 1.03 -9.60
CA TYR A 10 -4.24 0.86 -10.84
C TYR A 10 -3.64 2.19 -11.31
N LEU A 11 -2.38 2.14 -11.74
CA LEU A 11 -1.70 3.25 -12.38
C LEU A 11 -1.46 2.92 -13.85
N TYR A 12 -1.86 3.81 -14.75
CA TYR A 12 -1.63 3.67 -16.18
C TYR A 12 -0.46 4.55 -16.61
N PHE A 13 0.61 3.92 -17.13
CA PHE A 13 1.77 4.60 -17.70
C PHE A 13 1.90 4.20 -19.18
N GLY A 14 1.33 5.02 -20.05
CA GLY A 14 1.19 4.68 -21.47
C GLY A 14 0.36 3.40 -21.64
N ASN A 15 0.96 2.36 -22.24
CA ASN A 15 0.32 1.05 -22.43
C ASN A 15 0.60 0.06 -21.28
N CYS A 16 1.31 0.49 -20.24
CA CYS A 16 1.61 -0.34 -19.07
C CYS A 16 0.60 -0.08 -17.96
N LYS A 17 0.09 -1.17 -17.37
CA LYS A 17 -0.75 -1.15 -16.18
C LYS A 17 0.09 -1.60 -14.99
N LEU A 18 0.18 -0.76 -13.97
CA LEU A 18 0.81 -1.07 -12.69
C LEU A 18 -0.25 -1.09 -11.58
N TYR A 19 0.05 -1.78 -10.50
CA TYR A 19 -0.75 -1.88 -9.29
C TYR A 19 -0.04 -1.09 -8.20
N LEU A 20 -0.80 -0.27 -7.47
CA LEU A 20 -0.33 0.47 -6.30
C LEU A 20 -1.08 -0.05 -5.08
N SER A 21 -0.34 -0.60 -4.12
CA SER A 21 -0.85 -0.91 -2.79
C SER A 21 -0.40 0.21 -1.87
N SER A 22 -1.32 0.75 -1.09
CA SER A 22 -1.04 1.87 -0.19
C SER A 22 -1.66 1.65 1.18
N VAL A 23 -0.97 2.14 2.20
CA VAL A 23 -1.50 2.24 3.57
C VAL A 23 -1.67 3.72 3.89
N ILE A 24 -2.87 4.10 4.30
CA ILE A 24 -3.24 5.47 4.65
C ILE A 24 -3.60 5.52 6.13
N ASP A 25 -3.00 6.45 6.86
CA ASP A 25 -3.47 6.81 8.20
C ASP A 25 -4.69 7.72 8.08
N LEU A 26 -5.86 7.26 8.53
CA LEU A 26 -7.09 8.02 8.43
C LEU A 26 -7.16 9.24 9.36
N TYR A 27 -6.29 9.33 10.36
CA TYR A 27 -6.25 10.50 11.24
C TYR A 27 -5.65 11.71 10.52
N ASN A 28 -4.47 11.53 9.93
CA ASN A 28 -3.74 12.60 9.24
C ASN A 28 -4.03 12.66 7.73
N ARG A 29 -4.62 11.59 7.18
CA ARG A 29 -4.84 11.35 5.73
C ARG A 29 -3.56 11.25 4.93
N ASP A 30 -2.47 10.90 5.59
CA ASP A 30 -1.17 10.72 4.96
C ASP A 30 -0.98 9.26 4.54
N MET A 31 -0.33 9.06 3.39
CA MET A 31 0.12 7.75 2.95
C MET A 31 1.41 7.40 3.70
N VAL A 32 1.37 6.33 4.48
CA VAL A 32 2.47 5.94 5.38
C VAL A 32 3.33 4.80 4.83
N ALA A 33 2.80 4.03 3.87
CA ALA A 33 3.54 3.00 3.14
C ALA A 33 2.92 2.78 1.77
N TYR A 34 3.73 2.36 0.80
CA TYR A 34 3.24 1.96 -0.52
C TYR A 34 4.20 1.03 -1.25
N THR A 35 3.66 0.21 -2.14
CA THR A 35 4.44 -0.57 -3.11
C THR A 35 3.78 -0.45 -4.48
N ILE A 36 4.60 -0.40 -5.53
CA ILE A 36 4.14 -0.45 -6.92
C ILE A 36 4.70 -1.71 -7.56
N SER A 37 3.86 -2.49 -8.22
CA SER A 37 4.24 -3.71 -8.92
C SER A 37 3.48 -3.84 -10.24
N ASP A 38 4.02 -4.59 -11.19
CA ASP A 38 3.30 -5.01 -12.39
C ASP A 38 2.45 -6.28 -12.14
N CYS A 39 2.61 -6.91 -10.97
CA CYS A 39 1.92 -8.12 -10.55
C CYS A 39 1.13 -7.88 -9.25
N GLN A 40 -0.17 -8.24 -9.26
CA GLN A 40 -1.03 -8.15 -8.09
C GLN A 40 -1.03 -9.50 -7.34
N ASP A 41 0.02 -9.76 -6.57
CA ASP A 41 0.16 -10.96 -5.75
C ASP A 41 0.18 -10.63 -4.24
N THR A 42 0.39 -11.66 -3.42
CA THR A 42 0.41 -11.51 -1.96
C THR A 42 1.69 -10.84 -1.49
N ASP A 43 2.82 -11.12 -2.15
CA ASP A 43 4.12 -10.55 -1.80
C ASP A 43 4.09 -9.03 -1.95
N PHE A 44 3.46 -8.52 -3.01
CA PHE A 44 3.19 -7.09 -3.22
C PHE A 44 2.46 -6.41 -2.06
N VAL A 45 1.44 -7.06 -1.49
CA VAL A 45 0.69 -6.51 -0.35
C VAL A 45 1.51 -6.61 0.94
N LEU A 46 2.21 -7.74 1.13
CA LEU A 46 3.07 -7.96 2.28
C LEU A 46 4.24 -6.97 2.30
N ASP A 47 4.85 -6.68 1.16
CA ASP A 47 5.92 -5.68 1.02
C ASP A 47 5.45 -4.29 1.46
N THR A 48 4.19 -3.94 1.17
CA THR A 48 3.60 -2.69 1.64
C THR A 48 3.38 -2.69 3.15
N LEU A 49 2.90 -3.80 3.71
CA LEU A 49 2.66 -3.93 5.15
C LEU A 49 3.96 -4.00 5.95
N ASN A 50 5.01 -4.62 5.42
CA ASN A 50 6.31 -4.79 6.05
C ASN A 50 7.09 -3.47 6.18
N GLN A 51 6.70 -2.43 5.45
CA GLN A 51 7.23 -1.07 5.62
C GLN A 51 6.74 -0.40 6.90
N LEU A 52 5.67 -0.92 7.51
CA LEU A 52 5.11 -0.37 8.75
C LEU A 52 5.79 -0.96 9.97
N GLU A 53 6.23 -0.10 10.88
CA GLU A 53 6.63 -0.52 12.23
C GLU A 53 5.38 -0.74 13.09
N LEU A 54 4.69 -1.85 12.88
CA LEU A 54 3.53 -2.20 13.70
C LEU A 54 3.98 -2.66 15.09
N PRO A 55 3.31 -2.19 16.17
CA PRO A 55 3.57 -2.72 17.50
C PRO A 55 3.30 -4.23 17.48
N LYS A 56 4.29 -5.01 17.92
CA LYS A 56 4.11 -6.43 18.16
C LYS A 56 3.11 -6.58 19.30
N GLY A 57 2.02 -7.29 19.03
CA GLY A 57 0.96 -7.55 20.01
C GLY A 57 1.45 -8.26 21.27
#